data_AF-A0A0B1ST53-F1
#
_entry.id   AF-A0A0B1ST53-F1
#
_cell.length_a   1.000
_cell.length_b   1.000
_cell.length_c   1.000
_cell.angle_alpha   90.00
_cell.angle_beta   90.00
_cell.angle_gamma   90.00
#
_symmetry.space_group_name_H-M   'P 1'
#
loop_
_entity.id
_entity.type
_entity.pdbx_description
1 polymer ?
#
loop_
_entity_poly.entity_id
_entity_poly.type
_entity_poly.pdbx_seq_one_letter_code
_entity_poly.pdbx_strand_id
1 'polypeptide(L)'
;MLAPRMLARMLLQNPHKAYECSSALASSASASKPEQTSLVHIDQHFQSIPKVERNKDTFLAAIAAFKEKRPRGHVEFINTALKYIKEYGIHKDLDVYKALLDVFPKGKMIPQNTFQRIFLHYPMQQNCCVKVLDEMEWNGVQPDKEIHDIVVNAFGEWNFATKKVKRMLYWMPKLKYSNKHLDRRDVEGDFFVKRV
;
A
#
# COMPACT_ATOMS: atom_id res chain seq x y z
N MET A 1 40.02 -41.33 -58.11
CA MET A 1 39.99 -42.17 -56.89
C MET A 1 40.75 -41.42 -55.79
N LEU A 2 40.14 -41.33 -54.61
CA LEU A 2 40.69 -40.95 -53.29
C LEU A 2 41.13 -39.49 -53.03
N ALA A 3 40.33 -38.84 -52.16
CA ALA A 3 40.73 -37.70 -51.34
C ALA A 3 41.70 -38.11 -50.21
N PRO A 4 42.30 -37.13 -49.52
CA PRO A 4 41.98 -37.03 -48.10
C PRO A 4 41.66 -35.60 -47.65
N ARG A 5 40.63 -35.57 -46.80
CA ARG A 5 40.30 -34.50 -45.84
C ARG A 5 41.45 -34.37 -44.84
N MET A 6 41.73 -33.15 -44.36
CA MET A 6 42.03 -32.89 -42.95
C MET A 6 41.74 -31.42 -42.62
N LEU A 7 40.77 -31.25 -41.73
CA LEU A 7 40.33 -30.02 -41.08
C LEU A 7 41.46 -29.42 -40.24
N ALA A 8 41.92 -28.22 -40.58
CA ALA A 8 42.70 -27.40 -39.64
C ALA A 8 41.77 -26.32 -39.05
N ARG A 9 41.47 -26.49 -37.76
CA ARG A 9 40.66 -25.61 -36.92
C ARG A 9 41.16 -24.17 -37.00
N MET A 10 40.30 -23.26 -37.46
CA MET A 10 40.41 -21.83 -37.20
C MET A 10 40.26 -21.62 -35.69
N LEU A 11 41.36 -21.38 -34.99
CA LEU A 11 41.33 -20.96 -33.58
C LEU A 11 40.82 -19.51 -33.54
N LEU A 12 39.52 -19.36 -33.28
CA LEU A 12 38.92 -18.11 -32.81
C LEU A 12 39.54 -17.77 -31.45
N GLN A 13 40.56 -16.91 -31.46
CA GLN A 13 41.03 -16.21 -30.28
C GLN A 13 39.95 -15.20 -29.86
N ASN A 14 39.12 -15.60 -28.90
CA ASN A 14 38.27 -14.70 -28.13
C ASN A 14 39.12 -14.06 -27.01
N PRO A 15 39.42 -12.75 -27.04
CA PRO A 15 39.87 -12.08 -25.84
C PRO A 15 38.66 -11.87 -24.92
N HIS A 16 38.55 -12.69 -23.87
CA HIS A 16 37.74 -12.34 -22.71
C HIS A 16 38.30 -11.05 -22.10
N LYS A 17 37.73 -9.90 -22.47
CA LYS A 17 37.87 -8.67 -21.68
C LYS A 17 37.15 -8.89 -20.35
N ALA A 18 37.88 -9.33 -19.34
CA ALA A 18 37.47 -9.19 -17.96
C ALA A 18 37.44 -7.69 -17.65
N TYR A 19 36.24 -7.13 -17.58
CA TYR A 19 36.05 -5.80 -17.01
C TYR A 19 36.07 -5.96 -15.51
N GLU A 20 37.25 -5.77 -14.90
CA GLU A 20 37.36 -5.55 -13.47
C GLU A 20 36.64 -4.23 -13.14
N CYS A 21 35.47 -4.34 -12.49
CA CYS A 21 34.82 -3.18 -11.89
C CYS A 21 35.65 -2.73 -10.69
N SER A 22 36.52 -1.74 -10.92
CA SER A 22 37.20 -1.01 -9.87
C SER A 22 36.14 -0.26 -9.05
N SER A 23 35.87 -0.74 -7.83
CA SER A 23 34.95 -0.12 -6.88
C SER A 23 35.58 1.14 -6.26
N ALA A 24 35.85 2.14 -7.08
CA ALA A 24 36.35 3.44 -6.67
C ALA A 24 35.17 4.43 -6.57
N LEU A 25 34.70 4.60 -5.34
CA LEU A 25 34.13 5.84 -4.76
C LEU A 25 33.60 6.90 -5.75
N ALA A 26 32.29 6.89 -5.96
CA ALA A 26 31.52 8.11 -6.18
C ALA A 26 30.48 8.23 -5.05
N SER A 27 30.98 8.55 -3.85
CA SER A 27 30.16 9.11 -2.78
C SER A 27 29.78 10.54 -3.16
N SER A 28 28.80 10.68 -4.06
CA SER A 28 27.90 11.82 -4.05
C SER A 28 26.55 11.34 -3.54
N ALA A 29 26.57 10.82 -2.31
CA ALA A 29 25.38 10.79 -1.48
C ALA A 29 24.96 12.24 -1.29
N SER A 30 23.99 12.69 -2.09
CA SER A 30 23.22 13.87 -1.75
C SER A 30 22.54 13.56 -0.42
N ALA A 31 23.15 14.04 0.66
CA ALA A 31 22.58 13.99 1.98
C ALA A 31 21.32 14.86 1.99
N SER A 32 20.19 14.26 1.63
CA SER A 32 18.87 14.88 1.80
C SER A 32 18.63 15.03 3.29
N LYS A 33 18.78 16.27 3.81
CA LYS A 33 18.28 16.68 5.13
C LYS A 33 16.78 16.33 5.24
N PRO A 34 16.30 15.97 6.43
CA PRO A 34 15.30 14.92 6.60
C PRO A 34 13.86 15.40 6.35
N GLU A 35 13.04 14.50 5.80
CA GLU A 35 11.57 14.59 5.66
C GLU A 35 10.83 14.62 7.03
N GLN A 36 11.55 14.79 8.14
CA GLN A 36 11.02 14.80 9.50
C GLN A 36 10.10 16.00 9.78
N THR A 37 10.28 17.13 9.10
CA THR A 37 9.48 18.34 9.37
C THR A 37 8.04 18.21 8.89
N SER A 38 7.79 17.60 7.72
CA SER A 38 6.43 17.34 7.22
C SER A 38 5.70 16.30 8.05
N LEU A 39 6.40 15.24 8.46
CA LEU A 39 5.86 14.19 9.32
C LEU A 39 5.39 14.72 10.68
N VAL A 40 6.23 15.53 11.32
CA VAL A 40 5.92 16.16 12.60
C VAL A 40 4.67 17.02 12.50
N HIS A 41 4.48 17.74 11.38
CA HIS A 41 3.28 18.55 11.17
C HIS A 41 2.01 17.70 11.02
N ILE A 42 2.08 16.54 10.37
CA ILE A 42 0.92 15.63 10.22
C ILE A 42 0.53 15.02 11.56
N ASP A 43 1.51 14.54 12.34
CA ASP A 43 1.26 13.97 13.67
C ASP A 43 0.66 15.03 14.61
N GLN A 44 1.18 16.26 14.57
CA GLN A 44 0.65 17.40 15.35
C GLN A 44 -0.81 17.70 15.01
N HIS A 45 -1.23 17.59 13.75
CA HIS A 45 -2.61 17.83 13.36
C HIS A 45 -3.58 16.88 14.09
N PHE A 46 -3.29 15.58 14.11
CA PHE A 46 -4.15 14.59 14.79
C PHE A 46 -4.06 14.67 16.32
N GLN A 47 -2.92 15.08 16.87
CA GLN A 47 -2.74 15.26 18.31
C GLN A 47 -3.40 16.52 18.86
N SER A 48 -3.45 17.59 18.05
CA SER A 48 -4.05 18.87 18.45
C SER A 48 -5.55 18.77 18.76
N ILE A 49 -6.22 17.76 18.19
CA ILE A 49 -7.65 17.51 18.42
C ILE A 49 -7.83 16.87 19.81
N PRO A 50 -8.55 17.52 20.74
CA PRO A 50 -8.76 17.00 22.08
C PRO A 50 -9.53 15.68 22.02
N LYS A 51 -9.25 14.77 22.95
CA LYS A 51 -9.84 13.40 22.96
C LYS A 51 -11.36 13.38 22.92
N VAL A 52 -12.00 14.41 23.49
CA VAL A 52 -13.47 14.55 23.56
C VAL A 52 -14.10 14.82 22.19
N GLU A 53 -13.36 15.44 21.27
CA GLU A 53 -13.84 15.81 19.93
C GLU A 53 -13.40 14.82 18.84
N ARG A 54 -12.87 13.67 19.24
CA ARG A 54 -12.41 12.61 18.33
C ARG A 54 -13.60 11.82 17.80
N ASN A 55 -14.29 12.43 16.85
CA ASN A 55 -15.45 11.88 16.16
C ASN A 55 -15.09 11.42 14.74
N LYS A 56 -15.97 10.64 14.12
CA LYS A 56 -15.86 10.25 12.70
C LYS A 56 -15.74 11.48 11.80
N ASP A 57 -16.56 12.49 12.05
CA ASP A 57 -16.65 13.68 11.21
C ASP A 57 -15.38 14.53 11.27
N THR A 58 -14.76 14.67 12.44
CA THR A 58 -13.50 15.41 12.58
C THR A 58 -12.35 14.70 11.87
N PHE A 59 -12.34 13.36 11.91
CA PHE A 59 -11.38 12.57 11.14
C PHE A 59 -11.58 12.69 9.63
N LEU A 60 -12.82 12.64 9.15
CA LEU A 60 -13.14 12.83 7.73
C LEU A 60 -12.81 14.26 7.25
N ALA A 61 -13.07 15.27 8.09
CA ALA A 61 -12.68 16.65 7.81
C ALA A 61 -11.16 16.80 7.68
N ALA A 62 -10.37 16.11 8.52
CA ALA A 62 -8.92 16.11 8.41
C ALA A 62 -8.44 15.50 7.08
N ILE A 63 -9.06 14.40 6.63
CA ILE A 63 -8.76 13.78 5.33
C ILE A 63 -9.14 14.74 4.19
N ALA A 64 -10.30 15.39 4.26
CA ALA A 64 -10.74 16.36 3.26
C ALA A 64 -9.77 17.55 3.15
N ALA A 65 -9.36 18.12 4.29
CA ALA A 65 -8.38 19.22 4.33
C ALA A 65 -7.02 18.82 3.74
N PHE A 66 -6.58 17.57 3.96
CA PHE A 66 -5.37 17.04 3.32
C PHE A 66 -5.54 16.93 1.79
N LYS A 67 -6.70 16.44 1.34
CA LYS A 67 -7.00 16.24 -0.08
C LYS A 67 -7.05 17.56 -0.86
N GLU A 68 -7.58 18.63 -0.26
CA GLU A 68 -7.63 19.97 -0.86
C GLU A 68 -6.23 20.55 -1.10
N LYS A 69 -5.35 20.44 -0.09
CA LYS A 69 -3.98 20.97 -0.16
C LYS A 69 -3.06 20.18 -1.10
N ARG A 70 -3.48 18.98 -1.53
CA ARG A 70 -2.74 18.03 -2.39
C ARG A 70 -1.23 17.94 -2.07
N PRO A 71 -0.82 17.81 -0.80
CA PRO A 71 0.59 17.75 -0.49
C PRO A 71 1.23 16.45 -1.00
N ARG A 72 2.53 16.48 -1.26
CA ARG A 72 3.34 15.25 -1.35
C ARG A 72 3.29 14.54 0.02
N GLY A 73 3.44 13.22 0.05
CA GLY A 73 3.44 12.46 1.32
C GLY A 73 2.11 11.80 1.71
N HIS A 74 1.27 11.39 0.75
CA HIS A 74 0.05 10.62 1.02
C HIS A 74 0.33 9.31 1.79
N VAL A 75 1.46 8.66 1.53
CA VAL A 75 1.87 7.44 2.26
C VAL A 75 2.07 7.72 3.75
N GLU A 76 2.73 8.83 4.05
CA GLU A 76 3.00 9.25 5.42
C GLU A 76 1.73 9.62 6.16
N PHE A 77 0.88 10.42 5.50
CA PHE A 77 -0.42 10.80 6.03
C PHE A 77 -1.27 9.58 6.37
N ILE A 78 -1.37 8.61 5.45
CA ILE A 78 -2.13 7.37 5.67
C ILE A 78 -1.52 6.58 6.83
N ASN A 79 -0.20 6.41 6.87
CA ASN A 79 0.46 5.66 7.95
C ASN A 79 0.21 6.29 9.33
N THR A 80 0.24 7.63 9.43
CA THR A 80 -0.11 8.34 10.67
C THR A 80 -1.60 8.17 10.98
N ALA A 81 -2.48 8.36 10.00
CA ALA A 81 -3.92 8.23 10.16
C ALA A 81 -4.30 6.84 10.70
N LEU A 82 -3.68 5.76 10.18
CA LEU A 82 -3.87 4.39 10.64
C LEU A 82 -3.55 4.20 12.13
N LYS A 83 -2.54 4.90 12.68
CA LYS A 83 -2.23 4.85 14.13
C LYS A 83 -3.39 5.37 14.98
N TYR A 84 -4.03 6.45 14.50
CA TYR A 84 -5.09 7.14 15.23
C TYR A 84 -6.48 6.52 15.03
N ILE A 85 -6.71 5.67 14.04
CA ILE A 85 -8.01 5.00 13.82
C ILE A 85 -8.52 4.29 15.08
N LYS A 86 -7.64 3.58 15.80
CA LYS A 86 -7.99 2.87 17.04
C LYS A 86 -8.27 3.84 18.19
N GLU A 87 -7.53 4.94 18.27
CA GLU A 87 -7.74 5.98 19.30
C GLU A 87 -9.06 6.71 19.14
N TYR A 88 -9.53 6.91 17.89
CA TYR A 88 -10.82 7.52 17.61
C TYR A 88 -11.97 6.50 17.69
N GLY A 89 -11.68 5.19 17.81
CA GLY A 89 -12.69 4.15 17.84
C GLY A 89 -13.33 3.82 16.48
N ILE A 90 -12.90 4.46 15.39
CA ILE A 90 -13.53 4.41 14.06
C ILE A 90 -13.09 3.17 13.23
N HIS A 91 -12.32 2.26 13.84
CA HIS A 91 -11.71 1.10 13.19
C HIS A 91 -12.65 0.12 12.46
N LYS A 92 -13.96 0.17 12.69
CA LYS A 92 -14.95 -0.68 12.02
C LYS A 92 -15.69 0.01 10.88
N ASP A 93 -15.52 1.32 10.72
CA ASP A 93 -16.28 2.09 9.75
C ASP A 93 -15.67 2.00 8.35
N LEU A 94 -16.47 1.48 7.43
CA LEU A 94 -16.06 1.29 6.05
C LEU A 94 -15.81 2.61 5.31
N ASP A 95 -16.62 3.63 5.58
CA ASP A 95 -16.52 4.95 4.93
C ASP A 95 -15.17 5.61 5.18
N VAL A 96 -14.58 5.39 6.35
CA VAL A 96 -13.27 5.95 6.70
C VAL A 96 -12.16 5.29 5.90
N TYR A 97 -12.23 3.97 5.69
CA TYR A 97 -11.30 3.26 4.80
C TYR A 97 -11.47 3.70 3.34
N LYS A 98 -12.71 3.91 2.87
CA LYS A 98 -12.98 4.48 1.54
C LYS A 98 -12.32 5.86 1.39
N ALA A 99 -12.49 6.74 2.39
CA ALA A 99 -11.89 8.08 2.39
C ALA A 99 -10.36 8.04 2.40
N LEU A 100 -9.73 7.14 3.17
CA LEU A 100 -8.28 6.97 3.20
C LEU A 100 -7.71 6.48 1.87
N LEU A 101 -8.38 5.53 1.21
CA LEU A 101 -7.97 5.06 -0.11
C LEU A 101 -8.17 6.12 -1.19
N ASP A 102 -9.17 7.00 -1.04
CA ASP A 102 -9.42 8.11 -1.97
C ASP A 102 -8.38 9.25 -1.88
N VAL A 103 -7.48 9.21 -0.89
CA VAL A 103 -6.32 10.12 -0.80
C VAL A 103 -5.31 9.84 -1.92
N PHE A 104 -5.25 8.61 -2.43
CA PHE A 104 -4.35 8.27 -3.53
C PHE A 104 -4.74 9.01 -4.82
N PRO A 105 -3.76 9.56 -5.58
CA PRO A 105 -4.05 10.23 -6.84
C PRO A 105 -4.59 9.23 -7.88
N LYS A 106 -5.80 9.47 -8.37
CA LYS A 106 -6.44 8.66 -9.43
C LYS A 106 -5.70 8.82 -10.75
N GLY A 107 -5.53 7.74 -11.49
CA GLY A 107 -4.91 7.71 -12.83
C GLY A 107 -3.39 7.83 -12.87
N LYS A 108 -2.79 8.62 -11.96
CA LYS A 108 -1.35 8.95 -12.02
C LYS A 108 -0.42 7.74 -11.82
N MET A 109 -0.86 6.73 -11.06
CA MET A 109 -0.05 5.56 -10.72
C MET A 109 -0.41 4.33 -11.57
N ILE A 110 -1.15 4.51 -12.66
CA ILE A 110 -1.53 3.44 -13.58
C ILE A 110 -0.39 3.19 -14.58
N PRO A 111 0.17 1.96 -14.64
CA PRO A 111 1.20 1.63 -15.59
C PRO A 111 0.64 1.64 -17.03
N GLN A 112 1.28 2.41 -17.91
CA GLN A 112 0.87 2.54 -19.31
C GLN A 112 1.56 1.49 -20.19
N ASN A 113 2.83 1.18 -19.87
CA ASN A 113 3.66 0.29 -20.68
C ASN A 113 3.75 -1.13 -20.09
N THR A 114 3.98 -2.13 -20.96
CA THR A 114 4.16 -3.53 -20.53
C THR A 114 5.34 -3.68 -19.57
N PHE A 115 6.45 -2.97 -19.79
CA PHE A 115 7.59 -2.98 -18.86
C PHE A 115 7.23 -2.43 -17.48
N GLN A 116 6.41 -1.38 -17.39
CA GLN A 116 5.92 -0.83 -16.13
C GLN A 116 4.90 -1.74 -15.43
N ARG A 117 4.29 -2.67 -16.17
CA ARG A 117 3.40 -3.68 -15.59
C ARG A 117 4.19 -4.88 -15.05
N ILE A 118 5.27 -5.23 -15.72
CA ILE A 118 6.19 -6.29 -15.27
C ILE A 118 6.96 -5.82 -14.04
N PHE A 119 7.51 -4.61 -14.10
CA PHE A 119 8.17 -3.99 -12.95
C PHE A 119 7.14 -3.43 -11.97
N LEU A 120 7.46 -3.42 -10.67
CA LEU A 120 6.57 -2.90 -9.65
C LEU A 120 6.51 -1.36 -9.71
N HIS A 121 5.51 -0.81 -10.41
CA HIS A 121 5.31 0.63 -10.51
C HIS A 121 4.77 1.23 -9.20
N TYR A 122 5.47 2.20 -8.62
CA TYR A 122 5.13 2.83 -7.31
C TYR A 122 5.04 1.84 -6.13
N PRO A 123 6.15 1.17 -5.76
CA PRO A 123 6.16 0.11 -4.74
C PRO A 123 5.72 0.60 -3.35
N MET A 124 6.16 1.80 -2.93
CA MET A 124 5.85 2.32 -1.60
C MET A 124 4.36 2.63 -1.42
N GLN A 125 3.73 3.16 -2.47
CA GLN A 125 2.30 3.46 -2.49
C GLN A 125 1.46 2.20 -2.52
N GLN A 126 1.84 1.21 -3.33
CA GLN A 126 1.17 -0.09 -3.35
C GLN A 126 1.26 -0.79 -1.98
N ASN A 127 2.43 -0.77 -1.33
CA ASN A 127 2.61 -1.32 0.00
C ASN A 127 1.76 -0.59 1.05
N CYS A 128 1.68 0.75 0.98
CA CYS A 128 0.81 1.54 1.84
C CYS A 128 -0.67 1.17 1.64
N CYS A 129 -1.14 1.05 0.40
CA CYS A 129 -2.49 0.61 0.11
C CYS A 129 -2.76 -0.80 0.66
N VAL A 130 -1.81 -1.73 0.53
CA VAL A 130 -1.91 -3.07 1.10
C VAL A 130 -2.02 -3.02 2.63
N LYS A 131 -1.24 -2.17 3.31
CA LYS A 131 -1.35 -1.97 4.77
C LYS A 131 -2.73 -1.49 5.20
N VAL A 132 -3.34 -0.56 4.46
CA VAL A 132 -4.72 -0.11 4.75
C VAL A 132 -5.70 -1.28 4.64
N LEU A 133 -5.56 -2.10 3.58
CA LEU A 133 -6.38 -3.29 3.38
C LEU A 133 -6.12 -4.37 4.44
N ASP A 134 -4.88 -4.53 4.90
CA ASP A 134 -4.52 -5.43 6.00
C ASP A 134 -5.20 -4.98 7.30
N GLU A 135 -5.11 -3.70 7.66
CA GLU A 135 -5.79 -3.17 8.85
C GLU A 135 -7.31 -3.37 8.80
N MET A 136 -7.91 -3.16 7.63
CA MET A 136 -9.34 -3.42 7.40
C MET A 136 -9.68 -4.92 7.60
N GLU A 137 -8.83 -5.83 7.11
CA GLU A 137 -8.96 -7.28 7.30
C GLU A 137 -8.84 -7.67 8.78
N TRP A 138 -7.84 -7.15 9.49
CA TRP A 138 -7.63 -7.40 10.92
C TRP A 138 -8.80 -6.91 11.77
N ASN A 139 -9.38 -5.76 11.43
CA ASN A 139 -10.56 -5.22 12.09
C ASN A 139 -11.87 -5.92 11.67
N GLY A 140 -11.81 -6.86 10.73
CA GLY A 140 -12.96 -7.65 10.30
C GLY A 140 -13.93 -6.88 9.40
N VAL A 141 -13.49 -5.78 8.80
CA VAL A 141 -14.29 -4.95 7.91
C VAL A 141 -14.22 -5.53 6.49
N GLN A 142 -15.37 -5.84 5.92
CA GLN A 142 -15.45 -6.45 4.60
C GLN A 142 -15.34 -5.38 3.50
N PRO A 143 -14.53 -5.58 2.45
CA PRO A 143 -14.44 -4.64 1.35
C PRO A 143 -15.70 -4.64 0.48
N ASP A 144 -16.11 -3.45 0.05
CA ASP A 144 -17.13 -3.24 -0.98
C ASP A 144 -16.53 -3.25 -2.39
N LYS A 145 -17.42 -3.35 -3.39
CA LYS A 145 -17.06 -3.13 -4.80
C LYS A 145 -16.46 -1.73 -5.01
N GLU A 146 -16.94 -0.71 -4.30
CA GLU A 146 -16.42 0.65 -4.37
C GLU A 146 -14.93 0.73 -3.97
N ILE A 147 -14.51 -0.04 -2.96
CA ILE A 147 -13.10 -0.09 -2.53
C ILE A 147 -12.23 -0.68 -3.65
N HIS A 148 -12.72 -1.74 -4.31
CA HIS A 148 -12.05 -2.28 -5.49
C HIS A 148 -11.91 -1.22 -6.58
N ASP A 149 -12.99 -0.50 -6.89
CA ASP A 149 -13.00 0.49 -7.96
C ASP A 149 -12.07 1.68 -7.64
N ILE A 150 -11.98 2.12 -6.37
CA ILE A 150 -11.01 3.15 -5.94
C ILE A 150 -9.57 2.67 -6.17
N VAL A 151 -9.25 1.44 -5.76
CA VAL A 151 -7.89 0.88 -5.90
C VAL A 151 -7.50 0.68 -7.37
N VAL A 152 -8.44 0.21 -8.21
CA VAL A 152 -8.25 0.08 -9.66
C VAL A 152 -8.04 1.45 -10.30
N ASN A 153 -8.83 2.45 -9.91
CA ASN A 153 -8.67 3.82 -10.43
C ASN A 153 -7.37 4.48 -10.00
N ALA A 154 -6.80 4.10 -8.85
CA ALA A 154 -5.52 4.62 -8.37
C ALA A 154 -4.32 3.94 -9.05
N PHE A 155 -4.27 2.61 -9.04
CA PHE A 155 -3.08 1.83 -9.44
C PHE A 155 -3.26 1.08 -10.76
N GLY A 156 -4.49 0.72 -11.14
CA GLY A 156 -4.81 -0.14 -12.27
C GLY A 156 -5.23 -1.55 -11.86
N GLU A 157 -5.70 -2.33 -12.83
CA GLU A 157 -6.32 -3.63 -12.58
C GLU A 157 -5.33 -4.75 -12.17
N TRP A 158 -4.09 -4.68 -12.64
CA TRP A 158 -3.10 -5.74 -12.49
C TRP A 158 -1.98 -5.36 -11.51
N ASN A 159 -2.32 -5.16 -10.24
CA ASN A 159 -1.37 -4.81 -9.17
C ASN A 159 -1.50 -5.67 -7.91
N PHE A 160 -0.52 -5.61 -7.02
CA PHE A 160 -0.55 -6.35 -5.76
C PHE A 160 -1.70 -5.91 -4.85
N ALA A 161 -1.94 -4.60 -4.74
CA ALA A 161 -3.07 -4.04 -3.98
C ALA A 161 -4.42 -4.53 -4.54
N THR A 162 -4.63 -4.41 -5.85
CA THR A 162 -5.86 -4.87 -6.52
C THR A 162 -6.09 -6.37 -6.33
N LYS A 163 -5.03 -7.19 -6.46
CA LYS A 163 -5.09 -8.63 -6.20
C LYS A 163 -5.47 -8.93 -4.75
N LYS A 164 -4.99 -8.15 -3.77
CA LYS A 164 -5.40 -8.28 -2.37
C LYS A 164 -6.88 -7.99 -2.18
N VAL A 165 -7.40 -6.87 -2.72
CA VAL A 165 -8.83 -6.56 -2.64
C VAL A 165 -9.68 -7.67 -3.26
N LYS A 166 -9.31 -8.17 -4.45
CA LYS A 166 -10.01 -9.28 -5.11
C LYS A 166 -10.05 -10.55 -4.24
N ARG A 167 -8.92 -10.88 -3.58
CA ARG A 167 -8.89 -12.01 -2.62
C ARG A 167 -9.80 -11.76 -1.42
N MET A 168 -9.74 -10.58 -0.81
CA MET A 168 -10.59 -10.25 0.33
C MET A 168 -12.07 -10.31 -0.03
N LEU A 169 -12.46 -9.72 -1.17
CA LEU A 169 -13.84 -9.71 -1.66
C LEU A 169 -14.40 -11.12 -1.89
N TYR A 170 -13.56 -12.04 -2.36
CA TYR A 170 -13.96 -13.43 -2.60
C TYR A 170 -13.92 -14.30 -1.33
N TRP A 171 -12.85 -14.22 -0.55
CA TRP A 171 -12.60 -15.13 0.56
C TRP A 171 -13.25 -14.69 1.87
N MET A 172 -13.28 -13.40 2.22
CA MET A 172 -13.83 -12.94 3.51
C MET A 172 -15.30 -13.34 3.71
N PRO A 173 -16.21 -13.19 2.72
CA PRO A 173 -17.60 -13.60 2.91
C PRO A 173 -17.74 -15.11 3.13
N LYS A 174 -16.89 -15.90 2.46
CA LYS A 174 -16.90 -17.37 2.54
C LYS A 174 -16.33 -17.87 3.86
N LEU A 175 -15.32 -17.17 4.39
CA LEU A 175 -14.64 -17.53 5.63
C LEU A 175 -15.33 -17.00 6.89
N LYS A 176 -16.31 -16.10 6.74
CA LYS A 176 -17.04 -15.46 7.86
C LYS A 176 -17.65 -16.46 8.85
N TYR A 177 -18.10 -17.63 8.36
CA TYR A 177 -18.75 -18.66 9.16
C TYR A 177 -17.96 -19.97 9.21
N SER A 178 -16.69 -19.98 8.81
CA SER A 178 -15.90 -21.21 8.79
C SER A 178 -15.59 -21.75 10.19
N ASN A 179 -15.57 -20.90 11.22
CA ASN A 179 -15.31 -21.33 12.59
C ASN A 179 -16.62 -21.50 13.36
N LYS A 180 -16.94 -22.75 13.73
CA LYS A 180 -18.15 -23.11 14.49
C LYS A 180 -18.14 -22.60 15.94
N HIS A 181 -16.97 -22.38 16.53
CA HIS A 181 -16.81 -22.18 17.99
C HIS A 181 -16.29 -20.80 18.38
N LEU A 182 -15.71 -20.05 17.44
CA LEU A 182 -15.19 -18.70 17.66
C LEU A 182 -15.83 -17.76 16.63
N ASP A 183 -17.12 -17.46 16.81
CA ASP A 183 -17.75 -16.38 16.06
C ASP A 183 -17.44 -15.05 16.75
N ARG A 184 -16.85 -14.11 16.00
CA ARG A 184 -16.48 -12.79 16.50
C ARG A 184 -17.71 -12.01 16.99
N ARG A 185 -18.92 -12.34 16.49
CA ARG A 185 -20.20 -11.76 16.91
C ARG A 185 -20.54 -12.05 18.38
N ASP A 186 -20.28 -13.28 18.83
CA ASP A 186 -20.57 -13.69 20.21
C ASP A 186 -19.63 -12.99 21.19
N VAL A 187 -18.37 -12.81 20.79
CA VAL A 187 -17.37 -12.10 21.59
C VAL A 187 -17.69 -10.60 21.65
N GLU A 188 -17.99 -9.96 20.53
CA GLU A 188 -18.20 -8.51 20.47
C GLU A 188 -19.58 -8.07 20.97
N GLY A 189 -20.62 -8.90 20.82
CA GLY A 189 -21.95 -8.66 21.40
C GLY A 189 -21.89 -8.55 22.93
N ASP A 190 -21.07 -9.39 23.56
CA ASP A 190 -20.85 -9.40 25.01
C ASP A 190 -20.18 -8.12 25.53
N PHE A 191 -19.27 -7.53 24.74
CA PHE A 191 -18.62 -6.25 25.07
C PHE A 191 -19.55 -5.04 24.94
N PHE A 192 -20.62 -5.15 24.15
CA PHE A 192 -21.62 -4.09 24.00
C PHE A 192 -22.68 -4.17 25.11
N VAL A 193 -23.06 -5.37 25.55
CA VAL A 193 -24.01 -5.58 26.65
C VAL A 193 -23.40 -5.25 28.03
N LYS A 194 -22.10 -5.49 28.24
CA LYS A 194 -21.43 -5.19 29.53
C LYS A 194 -20.99 -3.72 29.71
N ARG A 195 -21.25 -2.86 28.72
CA ARG A 195 -20.84 -1.44 28.74
C ARG A 195 -22.01 -0.46 28.71
N VAL A 196 -23.23 -0.95 28.93
CA VAL A 196 -24.46 -0.20 29.25
C VAL A 196 -24.82 -0.50 30.70
#